data_AF-A0A4S2TL90-F1
#
_entry.id   AF-A0A4S2TL90-F1
#
_cell.length_a   1.000
_cell.length_b   1.000
_cell.length_c   1.000
_cell.angle_alpha   90.00
_cell.angle_beta   90.00
_cell.angle_gamma   90.00
#
_symmetry.space_group_name_H-M   'P 1'
#
loop_
_entity.id
_entity.type
_entity.pdbx_description
1 polymer ?
#
loop_
_entity_poly.entity_id
_entity_poly.type
_entity_poly.pdbx_seq_one_letter_code
_entity_poly.pdbx_strand_id
1 'polypeptide(L)'
;MEDAWDEAELRHLVGSKTHGVVRIRRPFGVFLELDGSPEVIEFLDIASYNSNPPVLDLPEVGARVSVEVAFHDEQKRQIRVRVGEPFRSDSRPDREKPLPP
;
A
#
# COMPACT_ATOMS: atom_id res chain seq x y z
N MET A 1 -0.93 27.52 6.77
CA MET A 1 -0.47 26.29 7.43
C MET A 1 -1.20 25.19 6.69
N GLU A 2 -0.59 24.69 5.63
CA GLU A 2 -1.10 23.51 4.92
C GLU A 2 -0.73 22.33 5.81
N ASP A 3 -1.73 21.72 6.43
CA ASP A 3 -1.56 20.53 7.23
C ASP A 3 -1.15 19.40 6.30
N ALA A 4 -0.08 18.67 6.64
CA ALA A 4 0.39 17.50 5.89
C ALA A 4 -0.69 16.44 5.62
N TRP A 5 -1.78 16.51 6.40
CA TRP A 5 -2.98 15.69 6.24
C TRP A 5 -3.81 16.08 5.00
N ASP A 6 -4.07 17.38 4.78
CA ASP A 6 -4.82 17.85 3.61
C ASP A 6 -4.12 17.45 2.30
N GLU A 7 -2.78 17.53 2.29
CA GLU A 7 -1.98 17.11 1.14
C GLU A 7 -2.03 15.59 0.93
N ALA A 8 -1.95 14.81 2.01
CA ALA A 8 -2.05 13.36 1.93
C ALA A 8 -3.44 12.90 1.46
N GLU A 9 -4.52 13.55 1.92
CA GLU A 9 -5.88 13.25 1.48
C GLU A 9 -6.06 13.51 -0.02
N LEU A 10 -5.53 14.63 -0.52
CA LEU A 10 -5.54 14.97 -1.95
C LEU A 10 -4.71 14.00 -2.79
N ARG A 11 -3.58 13.51 -2.26
CA ARG A 11 -2.68 12.57 -2.95
C ARG A 11 -3.20 11.13 -2.94
N HIS A 12 -3.83 10.71 -1.86
CA HIS A 12 -4.20 9.32 -1.61
C HIS A 12 -5.72 9.16 -1.55
N LEU A 13 -6.42 9.48 -2.64
CA LEU A 13 -7.88 9.28 -2.70
C LEU A 13 -8.29 7.84 -2.38
N VAL A 14 -9.43 7.69 -1.73
CA VAL A 14 -10.03 6.36 -1.43
C VAL A 14 -10.21 5.57 -2.73
N GLY A 15 -9.76 4.31 -2.73
CA GLY A 15 -9.71 3.44 -3.91
C GLY A 15 -8.46 3.60 -4.78
N SER A 16 -7.58 4.55 -4.48
CA SER A 16 -6.30 4.70 -5.18
C SER A 16 -5.31 3.61 -4.76
N LYS A 17 -4.58 3.08 -5.74
CA LYS A 17 -3.51 2.10 -5.52
C LYS A 17 -2.19 2.82 -5.31
N THR A 18 -1.54 2.53 -4.20
CA THR A 18 -0.28 3.15 -3.78
C THR A 18 0.68 2.08 -3.26
N HIS A 19 1.92 2.48 -3.00
CA HIS A 19 2.96 1.60 -2.50
C HIS A 19 3.48 2.16 -1.19
N GLY A 20 3.74 1.27 -0.25
CA GLY A 20 4.30 1.64 1.05
C GLY A 20 5.36 0.66 1.52
N VAL A 21 6.18 1.14 2.45
CA VAL A 21 7.21 0.34 3.12
C VAL A 21 6.79 0.10 4.56
N VAL A 22 6.87 -1.15 5.04
CA VAL A 22 6.57 -1.46 6.43
C VAL A 22 7.58 -0.79 7.35
N ARG A 23 7.12 0.11 8.21
CA ARG A 23 7.95 0.73 9.25
C ARG A 23 7.81 0.02 10.58
N ILE A 24 6.59 -0.41 10.94
CA ILE A 24 6.32 -1.04 12.22
C ILE A 24 5.36 -2.20 12.00
N ARG A 25 5.77 -3.40 12.43
CA ARG A 25 4.89 -4.58 12.45
C ARG A 25 4.29 -4.76 13.83
N ARG A 26 2.98 -4.97 13.92
CA ARG A 26 2.27 -5.33 15.16
C ARG A 26 1.42 -6.59 14.96
N PRO A 27 1.01 -7.28 16.05
CA PRO A 27 0.21 -8.49 15.96
C PRO A 27 -1.19 -8.29 15.39
N PHE A 28 -1.68 -7.04 15.37
CA PHE A 28 -3.01 -6.66 14.89
C PHE A 28 -2.98 -5.86 13.58
N GLY A 29 -1.80 -5.53 13.05
CA GLY A 29 -1.65 -4.74 11.83
C GLY A 29 -0.21 -4.34 11.57
N VAL A 30 0.03 -3.78 10.38
CA VAL A 30 1.32 -3.23 10.02
C VAL A 30 1.16 -1.75 9.68
N PHE A 31 2.09 -0.95 10.19
CA PHE A 31 2.20 0.45 9.84
C PHE A 31 3.12 0.57 8.64
N LEU A 32 2.57 1.17 7.60
CA LEU A 32 3.24 1.42 6.35
C LEU A 32 3.56 2.91 6.29
N GLU A 33 4.60 3.24 5.55
CA GLU A 33 4.90 4.60 5.12
C GLU A 33 4.70 4.62 3.60
N LEU A 34 3.72 5.38 3.13
CA LEU A 34 3.44 5.57 1.71
C LEU A 34 4.43 6.54 1.06
N ASP A 35 4.80 6.23 -0.19
CA ASP A 35 5.58 7.14 -1.01
C ASP A 35 4.76 8.42 -1.29
N GLY A 36 5.21 9.55 -0.75
CA GLY A 36 4.63 10.88 -0.99
C GLY A 36 3.89 11.51 0.20
N SER A 37 3.69 10.77 1.31
CA SER A 37 3.04 11.29 2.52
C SER A 37 3.69 10.74 3.82
N PRO A 38 5.00 10.95 4.05
CA PRO A 38 5.70 10.35 5.20
C PRO A 38 5.22 10.87 6.57
N GLU A 39 4.50 11.98 6.60
CA GLU A 39 3.95 12.58 7.83
C GLU A 39 2.63 11.94 8.27
N VAL A 40 2.01 11.11 7.42
CA VAL A 40 0.75 10.44 7.71
C VAL A 40 1.00 8.98 8.08
N ILE A 41 0.34 8.53 9.15
CA ILE A 41 0.48 7.16 9.63
C ILE A 41 -0.55 6.29 8.93
N GLU A 42 -0.09 5.38 8.07
CA GLU A 42 -0.96 4.43 7.40
C GLU A 42 -1.04 3.10 8.14
N PHE A 43 -2.26 2.61 8.32
CA PHE A 43 -2.53 1.36 9.01
C PHE A 43 -3.12 0.34 8.03
N LEU A 44 -2.39 -0.77 7.85
CA LEU A 44 -2.90 -1.95 7.18
C LEU A 44 -3.41 -2.95 8.21
N ASP A 45 -4.69 -3.28 8.08
CA ASP A 45 -5.35 -4.29 8.90
C ASP A 45 -5.04 -5.70 8.40
N ILE A 46 -4.65 -6.61 9.29
CA ILE A 46 -4.31 -7.99 8.96
C ILE A 46 -5.50 -8.75 8.37
N ALA A 47 -6.72 -8.46 8.82
CA ALA A 47 -7.91 -9.09 8.27
C ALA A 47 -8.10 -8.73 6.80
N SER A 48 -7.62 -7.55 6.37
CA SER A 48 -7.58 -7.18 4.95
C SER A 48 -6.46 -7.89 4.18
N TYR A 49 -5.34 -8.22 4.85
CA TYR A 49 -4.20 -8.93 4.25
C TYR A 49 -4.47 -10.41 3.97
N ASN A 50 -5.30 -11.07 4.78
CA ASN A 50 -5.65 -12.49 4.64
C ASN A 50 -6.65 -12.79 3.51
N SER A 51 -6.46 -12.18 2.34
CA SER A 51 -7.22 -12.55 1.15
C SER A 51 -6.63 -13.82 0.54
N ASN A 52 -7.43 -14.89 0.61
CA ASN A 52 -7.16 -16.26 0.15
C ASN A 52 -6.22 -16.37 -1.07
N PRO A 53 -5.11 -17.13 -1.00
CA PRO A 53 -4.67 -17.99 0.11
C PRO A 53 -4.14 -17.18 1.30
N PRO A 54 -4.25 -17.69 2.54
CA PRO A 54 -3.74 -17.02 3.73
C PRO A 54 -2.23 -16.87 3.59
N VAL A 55 -1.77 -15.63 3.35
CA VAL A 55 -0.36 -15.32 3.45
C VAL A 55 -0.03 -15.39 4.93
N LEU A 56 0.59 -16.50 5.34
CA LEU A 56 0.84 -16.83 6.75
C LEU A 56 1.75 -15.79 7.44
N ASP A 57 2.45 -14.98 6.65
CA ASP A 57 3.44 -14.03 7.12
C ASP A 57 3.09 -12.59 6.74
N LEU A 58 2.89 -11.76 7.77
CA LEU A 58 2.87 -10.31 7.61
C LEU A 58 4.19 -9.85 6.99
N PRO A 59 4.15 -8.80 6.15
CA PRO A 59 5.36 -8.25 5.56
C PRO A 59 6.32 -7.79 6.67
N GLU A 60 7.60 -8.10 6.50
CA GLU A 60 8.66 -7.71 7.44
C GLU A 60 8.89 -6.20 7.41
N VAL A 61 9.44 -5.66 8.50
CA VAL A 61 9.85 -4.25 8.54
C VAL A 61 10.89 -3.99 7.46
N GLY A 62 10.65 -3.00 6.60
CA GLY A 62 11.44 -2.69 5.42
C GLY A 62 10.93 -3.32 4.12
N ALA A 63 9.95 -4.23 4.18
CA ALA A 63 9.34 -4.80 2.98
C ALA A 63 8.43 -3.78 2.28
N ARG A 64 8.48 -3.76 0.95
CA ARG A 64 7.63 -2.91 0.11
C ARG A 64 6.38 -3.68 -0.29
N VAL A 65 5.20 -3.10 -0.06
CA VAL A 65 3.90 -3.70 -0.37
C VAL A 65 3.03 -2.74 -1.17
N SER A 66 2.27 -3.29 -2.11
CA SER A 66 1.23 -2.56 -2.83
C SER A 66 -0.05 -2.61 -2.04
N VAL A 67 -0.64 -1.45 -1.77
CA VAL A 67 -1.86 -1.31 -1.00
C VAL A 67 -2.84 -0.37 -1.70
N GLU A 68 -4.11 -0.52 -1.40
CA GLU A 68 -5.17 0.34 -1.88
C GLU A 68 -5.76 1.10 -0.69
N VAL A 69 -6.00 2.40 -0.87
CA VAL A 69 -6.60 3.23 0.16
C VAL A 69 -8.04 2.77 0.38
N ALA A 70 -8.35 2.31 1.59
CA ALA A 70 -9.68 1.83 1.94
C ALA A 70 -10.58 2.97 2.43
N PHE A 71 -10.06 3.83 3.32
CA PHE A 71 -10.72 5.05 3.78
C PHE A 71 -9.78 5.92 4.62
N HIS A 72 -10.16 7.19 4.81
CA HIS A 72 -9.47 8.14 5.68
C HIS A 72 -10.23 8.31 7.00
N ASP A 73 -9.50 8.29 8.11
CA ASP A 73 -9.99 8.64 9.44
C ASP A 73 -9.42 10.01 9.80
N GLU A 74 -10.13 11.08 9.45
CA GLU A 74 -9.76 12.47 9.73
C GLU A 74 -9.64 12.74 11.23
N GLN A 75 -10.45 12.07 12.06
CA GLN A 75 -10.43 12.27 13.51
C GLN A 75 -9.13 11.80 14.13
N LYS A 76 -8.55 10.72 13.59
CA LYS A 76 -7.28 10.16 14.06
C LYS A 76 -6.09 10.55 13.19
N ARG A 77 -6.32 11.25 12.08
CA ARG A 77 -5.32 11.50 11.02
C ARG A 77 -4.65 10.20 10.57
N GLN A 78 -5.45 9.18 10.32
CA GLN A 78 -4.99 7.85 9.90
C GLN A 78 -5.60 7.45 8.57
N ILE A 79 -4.77 6.97 7.65
CA ILE A 79 -5.24 6.37 6.39
C ILE A 79 -5.28 4.86 6.59
N ARG A 80 -6.46 4.26 6.41
CA ARG A 80 -6.56 2.81 6.36
C ARG A 80 -6.34 2.35 4.95
N VAL A 81 -5.45 1.39 4.82
CA VAL A 81 -5.16 0.76 3.54
C VAL A 81 -5.46 -0.73 3.64
N ARG A 82 -5.79 -1.32 2.51
CA ARG A 82 -5.97 -2.76 2.34
C ARG A 82 -4.94 -3.26 1.35
N VAL A 83 -4.53 -4.52 1.46
CA VAL A 83 -3.76 -5.12 0.37
C VAL A 83 -4.72 -5.34 -0.77
N GLY A 84 -4.58 -4.54 -1.83
CA GLY A 84 -5.22 -4.85 -3.11
C GLY A 84 -4.66 -6.16 -3.62
N GLU A 85 -5.44 -6.88 -4.45
CA GLU A 85 -4.94 -8.05 -5.17
C GLU A 85 -3.49 -7.82 -5.58
N PRO A 86 -2.57 -8.79 -5.33
CA PRO A 86 -1.17 -8.61 -5.65
C PRO A 86 -1.14 -8.05 -7.06
N PHE A 87 -0.51 -6.88 -7.22
CA PHE A 87 -0.30 -6.32 -8.53
C PHE A 87 0.51 -7.40 -9.26
N ARG A 88 -0.22 -8.25 -9.98
CA ARG A 88 0.33 -9.16 -10.95
C ARG A 88 1.03 -8.18 -11.86
N SER A 89 2.35 -8.12 -11.71
CA SER A 89 3.17 -7.55 -12.74
C SER A 89 2.81 -8.40 -13.95
N ASP A 90 1.88 -7.90 -14.75
CA ASP A 90 1.75 -8.26 -16.14
C ASP A 90 3.02 -7.70 -16.78
N SER A 91 4.14 -8.34 -16.44
CA SER A 91 5.31 -8.39 -17.28
C SER A 91 4.84 -9.18 -18.49
N ARG A 92 4.14 -8.49 -19.40
CA ARG A 92 4.26 -8.86 -20.80
C ARG A 92 5.76 -8.77 -21.10
N PRO A 93 6.42 -9.85 -21.52
CA PRO A 93 7.66 -9.69 -22.24
C PRO A 93 7.31 -9.15 -23.64
N ASP A 94 6.89 -7.89 -23.74
CA ASP A 94 6.84 -7.22 -25.04
C ASP A 94 8.25 -6.70 -25.33
N ARG A 95 9.05 -7.57 -25.98
CA ARG A 95 10.00 -7.26 -27.05
C ARG A 95 10.88 -8.47 -27.35
N GLU A 96 10.33 -9.42 -28.12
CA GLU A 96 11.14 -10.17 -29.07
C GLU A 96 10.91 -9.52 -30.45
N LYS A 97 11.83 -8.64 -30.85
CA LYS A 97 11.89 -8.15 -32.23
C LYS A 97 12.26 -9.34 -33.14
N PRO A 98 11.72 -9.44 -34.37
CA PRO A 98 12.05 -10.55 -35.26
C PRO A 98 13.52 -10.49 -35.69
N LEU A 99 14.21 -11.63 -35.70
CA LEU A 99 15.50 -11.77 -36.37
C LEU A 99 15.27 -12.02 -37.87
N PRO A 100 15.91 -11.27 -38.78
CA PRO A 100 15.82 -11.54 -40.21
C PRO A 100 16.76 -12.69 -40.62
N PRO A 101 16.32 -13.58 -41.52
CA PRO A 101 17.17 -14.14 -42.56
C PRO A 101 16.98 -13.43 -43.91
#